data_AF-A0A8S1J045-F1
#
_entry.id   AF-A0A8S1J045-F1
#
_cell.length_a   1.000
_cell.length_b   1.000
_cell.length_c   1.000
_cell.angle_alpha   90.00
_cell.angle_beta   90.00
_cell.angle_gamma   90.00
#
_symmetry.space_group_name_H-M   'P 1'
#
loop_
_entity.id
_entity.type
_entity.pdbx_description
1 polymer ?
#
loop_
_entity_poly.entity_id
_entity_poly.type
_entity_poly.pdbx_seq_one_letter_code
_entity_poly.pdbx_strand_id
1 'polypeptide(L)'
;MEGFPEDSDFILYGPEMDRTLGMKNYLTMALARAMGRYASLTKYCEVFLVQDGRQLSIDHYNGIYIAMEKIKRDKNRVDVQKNEGDISGGYIFKYDNDNFDEGDKKIVSTYTKLEFVCVYPKKTKVSQEQLDWMGSYMGEMEQALQSQDRNQWTRYIDEGTFVDYFLITEMTKNPDGYRGSTYYYKDAGGPLAAGPAWDYNEAYGYCCGYPIEGYQNNGESTGISGGSAISPEGWRYNICIDRERCVVDPDDGTSQYFMMLMLDPEFQASVAGRWQELRAGPWSTGSMVGLVEGLKGQIREAALRNYKRWHEAPLLEGATTDDESNLAVWTFEVDKFADWVREHAAWIDGQLTSSPGLG
;
A
#
# COMPACT_ATOMS: atom_id res chain seq x y z
N MET A 1 -4.49 -16.77 -16.75
CA MET A 1 -5.67 -16.67 -15.86
C MET A 1 -6.65 -15.74 -16.55
N GLU A 2 -7.93 -16.11 -16.68
CA GLU A 2 -8.92 -15.30 -17.41
C GLU A 2 -8.94 -13.86 -16.88
N GLY A 3 -9.02 -12.85 -17.76
CA GLY A 3 -9.12 -11.43 -17.40
C GLY A 3 -7.82 -10.71 -17.00
N PHE A 4 -6.67 -11.38 -16.92
CA PHE A 4 -5.35 -10.71 -16.84
C PHE A 4 -4.81 -10.41 -18.24
N PRO A 5 -4.05 -9.32 -18.45
CA PRO A 5 -3.35 -9.06 -19.70
C PRO A 5 -2.41 -10.21 -20.09
N GLU A 6 -2.18 -10.40 -21.40
CA GLU A 6 -1.16 -11.33 -21.92
C GLU A 6 0.25 -10.98 -21.37
N ASP A 7 1.12 -11.97 -21.22
CA ASP A 7 2.47 -11.84 -20.62
C ASP A 7 2.52 -11.32 -19.16
N SER A 8 1.43 -11.54 -18.42
CA SER A 8 1.38 -11.23 -17.00
C SER A 8 2.21 -12.20 -16.18
N ASP A 9 3.36 -11.75 -15.67
CA ASP A 9 3.94 -12.36 -14.48
C ASP A 9 3.00 -12.03 -13.32
N PHE A 10 2.44 -13.08 -12.72
CA PHE A 10 1.60 -12.99 -11.53
C PHE A 10 2.31 -13.55 -10.31
N ILE A 11 2.00 -12.98 -9.16
CA ILE A 11 2.26 -13.59 -7.86
C ILE A 11 0.98 -14.24 -7.37
N LEU A 12 1.13 -15.31 -6.60
CA LEU A 12 0.06 -15.86 -5.79
C LEU A 12 0.28 -15.35 -4.38
N TYR A 13 -0.44 -14.30 -4.02
CA TYR A 13 -0.39 -13.72 -2.69
C TYR A 13 -1.14 -14.65 -1.73
N GLY A 14 -0.39 -15.31 -0.84
CA GLY A 14 -0.97 -16.11 0.24
C GLY A 14 -1.33 -15.20 1.41
N PRO A 15 -2.50 -15.35 2.04
CA PRO A 15 -2.91 -14.51 3.15
C PRO A 15 -2.21 -14.95 4.45
N GLU A 16 -0.90 -14.79 4.49
CA GLU A 16 -0.05 -15.26 5.59
C GLU A 16 -0.48 -14.65 6.93
N MET A 17 -0.53 -13.32 6.98
CA MET A 17 -0.98 -12.57 8.15
C MET A 17 -2.45 -12.14 8.06
N ASP A 18 -3.03 -12.02 6.86
CA ASP A 18 -4.36 -11.43 6.73
C ASP A 18 -5.48 -12.45 7.04
N ARG A 19 -6.05 -12.37 8.25
CA ARG A 19 -7.19 -13.19 8.69
C ARG A 19 -8.45 -13.02 7.82
N THR A 20 -8.58 -11.92 7.07
CA THR A 20 -9.68 -11.76 6.10
C THR A 20 -9.41 -12.50 4.78
N LEU A 21 -8.29 -13.22 4.69
CA LEU A 21 -7.86 -13.99 3.53
C LEU A 21 -7.62 -13.12 2.29
N GLY A 22 -6.93 -12.00 2.47
CA GLY A 22 -6.49 -11.11 1.40
C GLY A 22 -7.52 -10.05 0.99
N MET A 23 -8.68 -9.96 1.65
CA MET A 23 -9.70 -8.96 1.30
C MET A 23 -9.15 -7.53 1.41
N LYS A 24 -8.19 -7.27 2.30
CA LYS A 24 -7.54 -5.97 2.44
C LYS A 24 -6.79 -5.57 1.17
N ASN A 25 -5.92 -6.45 0.67
CA ASN A 25 -5.23 -6.25 -0.61
C ASN A 25 -6.25 -6.11 -1.75
N TYR A 26 -7.28 -6.95 -1.78
CA TYR A 26 -8.32 -6.87 -2.81
C TYR A 26 -9.01 -5.50 -2.82
N LEU A 27 -9.49 -5.03 -1.65
CA LEU A 27 -10.16 -3.75 -1.49
C LEU A 27 -9.23 -2.62 -1.93
N THR A 28 -8.00 -2.57 -1.42
CA THR A 28 -7.06 -1.49 -1.78
C THR A 28 -6.81 -1.42 -3.28
N MET A 29 -6.54 -2.54 -3.94
CA MET A 29 -6.29 -2.53 -5.38
C MET A 29 -7.53 -2.09 -6.16
N ALA A 30 -8.74 -2.47 -5.70
CA ALA A 30 -9.99 -2.00 -6.30
C ALA A 30 -10.18 -0.50 -6.12
N LEU A 31 -9.88 0.03 -4.93
CA LEU A 31 -9.96 1.46 -4.63
C LEU A 31 -8.98 2.27 -5.48
N ALA A 32 -7.72 1.85 -5.57
CA ALA A 32 -6.70 2.49 -6.38
C ALA A 32 -7.07 2.51 -7.88
N ARG A 33 -7.61 1.40 -8.42
CA ARG A 33 -8.14 1.38 -9.79
C ARG A 33 -9.31 2.34 -9.98
N ALA A 34 -10.19 2.45 -8.99
CA ALA A 34 -11.34 3.35 -9.05
C ALA A 34 -10.95 4.84 -9.01
N MET A 35 -9.74 5.18 -8.54
CA MET A 35 -9.15 6.51 -8.69
C MET A 35 -8.69 6.79 -10.14
N GLY A 36 -8.69 5.80 -11.03
CA GLY A 36 -8.13 5.90 -12.37
C GLY A 36 -6.61 5.66 -12.41
N ARG A 37 -6.03 5.07 -11.36
CA ARG A 37 -4.61 4.70 -11.31
C ARG A 37 -4.43 3.22 -11.66
N TYR A 38 -3.27 2.90 -12.24
CA TYR A 38 -2.88 1.49 -12.33
C TYR A 38 -2.70 0.92 -10.91
N ALA A 39 -3.33 -0.24 -10.68
CA ALA A 39 -3.07 -1.10 -9.54
C ALA A 39 -3.38 -2.55 -9.95
N SER A 40 -2.60 -3.49 -9.44
CA SER A 40 -2.64 -4.89 -9.89
C SER A 40 -4.04 -5.48 -9.83
N LEU A 41 -4.47 -6.13 -10.91
CA LEU A 41 -5.71 -6.90 -10.90
C LEU A 41 -5.65 -7.99 -9.81
N THR A 42 -6.78 -8.20 -9.13
CA THR A 42 -6.90 -9.14 -8.02
C THR A 42 -7.91 -10.22 -8.37
N LYS A 43 -7.49 -11.50 -8.32
CA LYS A 43 -8.41 -12.63 -8.49
C LYS A 43 -8.15 -13.72 -7.46
N TYR A 44 -9.20 -14.12 -6.76
CA TYR A 44 -9.15 -15.26 -5.86
C TYR A 44 -8.92 -16.57 -6.63
N CYS A 45 -8.10 -17.44 -6.06
CA CYS A 45 -7.89 -18.80 -6.53
C CYS A 45 -7.59 -19.73 -5.36
N GLU A 46 -7.95 -21.00 -5.52
CA GLU A 46 -7.57 -22.06 -4.58
C GLU A 46 -6.37 -22.81 -5.16
N VAL A 47 -5.33 -22.99 -4.34
CA VAL A 47 -4.10 -23.67 -4.75
C VAL A 47 -4.12 -25.09 -4.24
N PHE A 48 -3.77 -26.02 -5.12
CA PHE A 48 -3.55 -27.43 -4.78
C PHE A 48 -2.12 -27.81 -5.16
N LEU A 49 -1.36 -28.34 -4.20
CA LEU A 49 0.03 -28.75 -4.39
C LEU A 49 0.13 -30.28 -4.43
N VAL A 50 0.33 -30.83 -5.63
CA VAL A 50 0.54 -32.27 -5.84
C VAL A 50 2.04 -32.55 -5.87
N GLN A 51 2.57 -33.11 -4.79
CA GLN A 51 4.01 -33.43 -4.64
C GLN A 51 4.29 -34.92 -4.48
N ASP A 52 3.24 -35.73 -4.26
CA ASP A 52 3.34 -37.16 -3.92
C ASP A 52 3.03 -38.09 -5.11
N GLY A 53 2.76 -37.52 -6.29
CA GLY A 53 2.42 -38.27 -7.50
C GLY A 53 1.02 -38.90 -7.51
N ARG A 54 0.18 -38.63 -6.49
CA ARG A 54 -1.23 -39.04 -6.49
C ARG A 54 -2.06 -38.15 -7.41
N GLN A 55 -3.26 -38.61 -7.76
CA GLN A 55 -4.23 -37.78 -8.48
C GLN A 55 -4.66 -36.61 -7.60
N LEU A 56 -4.87 -35.44 -8.21
CA LEU A 56 -5.42 -34.25 -7.56
C LEU A 56 -6.65 -34.60 -6.72
N SER A 57 -6.64 -34.14 -5.46
CA SER A 57 -7.68 -34.38 -4.46
C SER A 57 -7.68 -33.26 -3.42
N ILE A 58 -8.68 -33.24 -2.54
CA ILE A 58 -8.77 -32.25 -1.46
C ILE A 58 -7.58 -32.32 -0.47
N ASP A 59 -6.92 -33.46 -0.35
CA ASP A 59 -5.72 -33.61 0.50
C ASP A 59 -4.57 -32.69 0.06
N HIS A 60 -4.55 -32.32 -1.22
CA HIS A 60 -3.56 -31.44 -1.83
C HIS A 60 -3.88 -29.96 -1.65
N TYR A 61 -5.03 -29.61 -1.04
CA TYR A 61 -5.41 -28.23 -0.83
C TYR A 61 -4.37 -27.49 0.02
N ASN A 62 -3.90 -26.36 -0.51
CA ASN A 62 -2.86 -25.54 0.10
C ASN A 62 -3.36 -24.15 0.50
N GLY A 63 -4.64 -23.86 0.30
CA GLY A 63 -5.24 -22.61 0.72
C GLY A 63 -5.82 -21.77 -0.41
N ILE A 64 -6.42 -20.66 0.00
CA ILE A 64 -6.91 -19.61 -0.88
C ILE A 64 -5.85 -18.53 -1.04
N TYR A 65 -5.71 -18.02 -2.26
CA TYR A 65 -4.71 -17.03 -2.66
C TYR A 65 -5.37 -15.93 -3.49
N ILE A 66 -4.70 -14.78 -3.58
CA ILE A 66 -5.03 -13.74 -4.55
C ILE A 66 -3.93 -13.71 -5.61
N ALA A 67 -4.30 -13.98 -6.86
CA ALA A 67 -3.44 -13.71 -8.00
C ALA A 67 -3.37 -12.21 -8.23
N MET A 68 -2.13 -11.68 -8.28
CA MET A 68 -1.86 -10.27 -8.51
C MET A 68 -0.73 -10.09 -9.54
N GLU A 69 -0.82 -9.05 -10.35
CA GLU A 69 0.25 -8.68 -11.27
C GLU A 69 1.46 -8.12 -10.52
N LYS A 70 2.68 -8.51 -10.92
CA LYS A 70 3.88 -7.81 -10.45
C LYS A 70 3.92 -6.38 -11.00
N ILE A 71 4.35 -5.42 -10.18
CA ILE A 71 4.65 -4.07 -10.67
C ILE A 71 5.88 -4.15 -11.58
N LYS A 72 5.66 -3.84 -12.85
CA LYS A 72 6.72 -3.79 -13.89
C LYS A 72 6.31 -2.80 -14.98
N ARG A 73 7.29 -2.40 -15.78
CA ARG A 73 7.07 -1.58 -16.97
C ARG A 73 6.26 -2.37 -18.00
N ASP A 74 5.08 -1.87 -18.36
CA ASP A 74 4.23 -2.38 -19.45
C ASP A 74 3.14 -1.34 -19.77
N LYS A 75 2.64 -1.33 -21.01
CA LYS A 75 1.57 -0.43 -21.45
C LYS A 75 0.25 -0.58 -20.67
N ASN A 76 0.02 -1.76 -20.09
CA ASN A 76 -1.16 -2.04 -19.27
C ASN A 76 -0.84 -2.00 -17.77
N ARG A 77 0.38 -1.58 -17.39
CA ARG A 77 0.86 -1.49 -16.02
C ARG A 77 1.42 -0.11 -15.73
N VAL A 78 2.69 -0.03 -15.34
CA VAL A 78 3.41 1.24 -15.23
C VAL A 78 3.94 1.60 -16.61
N ASP A 79 3.19 2.45 -17.31
CA ASP A 79 3.51 2.86 -18.68
C ASP A 79 4.49 4.04 -18.69
N VAL A 80 5.77 3.72 -18.51
CA VAL A 80 6.88 4.66 -18.73
C VAL A 80 7.65 4.28 -19.98
N GLN A 81 8.20 5.29 -20.66
CA GLN A 81 9.02 5.14 -21.85
C GLN A 81 10.14 4.13 -21.62
N LYS A 82 10.40 3.33 -22.65
CA LYS A 82 11.51 2.37 -22.62
C LYS A 82 12.83 3.11 -22.38
N ASN A 83 13.55 2.66 -21.38
CA ASN A 83 14.88 3.13 -21.08
C ASN A 83 15.92 2.21 -21.74
N GLU A 84 16.58 2.72 -22.78
CA GLU A 84 17.59 2.01 -23.58
C GLU A 84 19.02 2.48 -23.26
N GLY A 85 19.27 2.83 -21.99
CA GLY A 85 20.55 3.39 -21.53
C GLY A 85 20.59 4.93 -21.52
N ASP A 86 19.45 5.58 -21.77
CA ASP A 86 19.29 7.02 -21.69
C ASP A 86 18.98 7.44 -20.24
N ILE A 87 19.74 8.41 -19.71
CA ILE A 87 19.49 8.97 -18.38
C ILE A 87 18.12 9.64 -18.29
N SER A 88 17.58 10.14 -19.41
CA SER A 88 16.28 10.80 -19.49
C SER A 88 15.11 9.85 -19.78
N GLY A 89 15.35 8.54 -19.87
CA GLY A 89 14.32 7.53 -20.10
C GLY A 89 13.38 7.32 -18.90
N GLY A 90 12.50 6.31 -19.00
CA GLY A 90 11.58 5.95 -17.92
C GLY A 90 12.24 5.16 -16.78
N TYR A 91 11.73 5.35 -15.56
CA TYR A 91 12.20 4.68 -14.34
C TYR A 91 11.03 4.19 -13.49
N ILE A 92 11.25 3.09 -12.78
CA ILE A 92 10.40 2.58 -11.70
C ILE A 92 11.33 2.22 -10.55
N PHE A 93 11.02 2.68 -9.35
CA PHE A 93 11.80 2.38 -8.16
C PHE A 93 10.88 2.34 -6.94
N LYS A 94 11.38 1.78 -5.84
CA LYS A 94 10.63 1.74 -4.59
C LYS A 94 11.51 2.14 -3.41
N TYR A 95 10.92 2.77 -2.43
CA TYR A 95 11.51 2.84 -1.10
C TYR A 95 11.20 1.53 -0.36
N ASP A 96 12.23 0.98 0.26
CA ASP A 96 12.17 -0.22 1.09
C ASP A 96 13.17 -0.04 2.23
N ASN A 97 12.77 -0.26 3.47
CA ASN A 97 13.61 -0.05 4.64
C ASN A 97 14.42 -1.30 5.01
N ASP A 98 13.88 -2.50 4.78
CA ASP A 98 14.51 -3.76 5.17
C ASP A 98 14.52 -4.85 4.08
N ASN A 99 13.76 -4.69 2.99
CA ASN A 99 13.62 -5.74 1.96
C ASN A 99 14.47 -5.48 0.70
N PHE A 100 15.78 -5.74 0.82
CA PHE A 100 16.75 -5.65 -0.28
C PHE A 100 17.20 -7.03 -0.76
N ASP A 101 17.13 -7.29 -2.07
CA ASP A 101 17.68 -8.52 -2.65
C ASP A 101 19.18 -8.38 -2.96
N GLU A 102 19.88 -9.52 -3.00
CA GLU A 102 21.27 -9.55 -3.42
C GLU A 102 21.45 -8.98 -4.84
N GLY A 103 22.37 -8.03 -4.97
CA GLY A 103 22.71 -7.38 -6.22
C GLY A 103 21.72 -6.32 -6.68
N ASP A 104 20.75 -5.94 -5.86
CA ASP A 104 19.88 -4.80 -6.15
C ASP A 104 20.68 -3.52 -6.36
N LYS A 105 20.19 -2.71 -7.31
CA LYS A 105 20.78 -1.43 -7.65
C LYS A 105 20.00 -0.35 -6.95
N LYS A 106 20.72 0.57 -6.31
CA LYS A 106 20.13 1.61 -5.48
C LYS A 106 20.27 2.97 -6.14
N ILE A 107 19.18 3.73 -6.11
CA ILE A 107 19.17 5.17 -6.34
C ILE A 107 19.33 5.79 -4.95
N VAL A 108 20.37 6.58 -4.74
CA VAL A 108 20.64 7.21 -3.45
C VAL A 108 20.43 8.71 -3.58
N SER A 109 19.48 9.26 -2.83
CA SER A 109 19.25 10.71 -2.87
C SER A 109 20.54 11.48 -2.52
N THR A 110 20.83 12.53 -3.28
CA THR A 110 21.96 13.42 -2.97
C THR A 110 21.69 14.32 -1.76
N TYR A 111 20.43 14.47 -1.34
CA TYR A 111 20.02 15.33 -0.22
C TYR A 111 19.76 14.52 1.06
N THR A 112 18.64 13.78 1.14
CA THR A 112 18.28 13.00 2.35
C THR A 112 19.15 11.76 2.57
N LYS A 113 19.84 11.27 1.53
CA LYS A 113 20.52 9.97 1.50
C LYS A 113 19.59 8.76 1.59
N LEU A 114 18.27 8.94 1.43
CA LEU A 114 17.37 7.81 1.28
C LEU A 114 17.78 6.93 0.10
N GLU A 115 17.73 5.62 0.32
CA GLU A 115 18.05 4.61 -0.67
C GLU A 115 16.77 4.01 -1.25
N PHE A 116 16.66 4.00 -2.57
CA PHE A 116 15.54 3.42 -3.30
C PHE A 116 16.03 2.25 -4.15
N VAL A 117 15.32 1.14 -4.12
CA VAL A 117 15.58 0.00 -5.00
C VAL A 117 15.13 0.35 -6.42
N CYS A 118 16.07 0.32 -7.37
CA CYS A 118 15.78 0.49 -8.78
C CYS A 118 15.13 -0.79 -9.35
N VAL A 119 13.85 -0.70 -9.71
CA VAL A 119 13.06 -1.80 -10.26
C VAL A 119 13.15 -1.82 -11.79
N TYR A 120 13.11 -0.64 -12.42
CA TYR A 120 13.29 -0.43 -13.84
C TYR A 120 14.13 0.85 -14.08
N PRO A 121 15.18 0.81 -14.93
CA PRO A 121 15.66 -0.32 -15.73
C PRO A 121 16.14 -1.51 -14.90
N LYS A 122 16.11 -2.72 -15.46
CA LYS A 122 16.53 -3.93 -14.74
C LYS A 122 17.97 -3.79 -14.24
N LYS A 123 18.30 -4.40 -13.09
CA LYS A 123 19.65 -4.38 -12.49
C LYS A 123 20.81 -4.77 -13.42
N THR A 124 20.54 -5.56 -14.46
CA THR A 124 21.53 -5.96 -15.49
C THR A 124 21.67 -4.96 -16.66
N LYS A 125 20.88 -3.88 -16.66
CA LYS A 125 20.78 -2.88 -17.73
C LYS A 125 20.99 -1.45 -17.25
N VAL A 126 20.61 -1.13 -16.01
CA VAL A 126 20.82 0.20 -15.44
C VAL A 126 22.32 0.48 -15.26
N SER A 127 22.78 1.65 -15.69
CA SER A 127 24.17 2.11 -15.50
C SER A 127 24.33 2.92 -14.22
N GLN A 128 25.57 3.09 -13.74
CA GLN A 128 25.84 3.94 -12.57
C GLN A 128 25.45 5.41 -12.85
N GLU A 129 25.70 5.90 -14.06
CA GLU A 129 25.33 7.25 -14.50
C GLU A 129 23.81 7.50 -14.36
N GLN A 130 22.98 6.51 -14.68
CA GLN A 130 21.53 6.60 -14.50
C GLN A 130 21.11 6.63 -13.03
N LEU A 131 21.78 5.84 -12.18
CA LEU A 131 21.51 5.84 -10.73
C LEU A 131 21.91 7.18 -10.10
N ASP A 132 23.06 7.72 -10.48
CA ASP A 132 23.56 9.02 -9.98
C ASP A 132 22.68 10.18 -10.45
N TRP A 133 22.22 10.13 -11.70
CA TRP A 133 21.28 11.12 -12.24
C TRP A 133 19.96 11.10 -11.48
N MET A 134 19.37 9.93 -11.26
CA MET A 134 18.12 9.82 -10.51
C MET A 134 18.32 10.21 -9.04
N GLY A 135 19.45 9.86 -8.43
CA GLY A 135 19.78 10.26 -7.07
C GLY A 135 19.88 11.78 -6.93
N SER A 136 20.42 12.47 -7.96
CA SER A 136 20.45 13.93 -8.03
C SER A 136 19.05 14.51 -8.19
N TYR A 137 18.24 13.95 -9.09
CA TYR A 137 16.84 14.35 -9.28
C TYR A 137 16.03 14.23 -7.99
N MET A 138 16.17 13.12 -7.27
CA MET A 138 15.52 12.92 -5.97
C MET A 138 15.98 13.97 -4.95
N GLY A 139 17.29 14.26 -4.88
CA GLY A 139 17.79 15.29 -3.98
C GLY A 139 17.33 16.71 -4.32
N GLU A 140 17.17 17.05 -5.60
CA GLU A 140 16.60 18.33 -6.04
C GLU A 140 15.10 18.43 -5.71
N MET A 141 14.34 17.36 -5.95
CA MET A 141 12.93 17.26 -5.58
C MET A 141 12.73 17.43 -4.08
N GLU A 142 13.54 16.75 -3.26
CA GLU A 142 13.47 16.85 -1.80
C GLU A 142 13.80 18.26 -1.30
N GLN A 143 14.81 18.92 -1.87
CA GLN A 143 15.11 20.33 -1.57
C GLN A 143 13.95 21.26 -1.97
N ALA A 144 13.30 20.99 -3.10
CA ALA A 144 12.13 21.75 -3.53
C ALA A 144 10.96 21.60 -2.55
N LEU A 145 10.72 20.39 -2.01
CA LEU A 145 9.74 20.18 -0.95
C LEU A 145 10.09 20.96 0.33
N GLN A 146 11.36 20.96 0.75
CA GLN A 146 11.82 21.70 1.92
C GLN A 146 11.68 23.22 1.77
N SER A 147 11.67 23.74 0.53
CA SER A 147 11.47 25.17 0.27
C SER A 147 10.06 25.66 0.63
N GLN A 148 9.09 24.74 0.77
CA GLN A 148 7.68 25.04 1.02
C GLN A 148 7.06 25.99 -0.02
N ASP A 149 7.60 25.97 -1.25
CA ASP A 149 7.11 26.76 -2.38
C ASP A 149 6.50 25.82 -3.43
N ARG A 150 5.18 25.89 -3.59
CA ARG A 150 4.44 25.12 -4.60
C ARG A 150 5.02 25.22 -5.99
N ASN A 151 5.43 26.42 -6.39
CA ASN A 151 5.96 26.64 -7.73
C ASN A 151 7.30 25.93 -7.96
N GLN A 152 7.99 25.54 -6.88
CA GLN A 152 9.22 24.77 -6.97
C GLN A 152 8.94 23.27 -6.97
N TRP A 153 8.20 22.75 -5.99
CA TRP A 153 8.03 21.30 -5.88
C TRP A 153 7.15 20.71 -7.00
N THR A 154 6.18 21.46 -7.53
CA THR A 154 5.35 21.03 -8.68
C THR A 154 6.15 20.82 -9.97
N ARG A 155 7.40 21.31 -10.04
CA ARG A 155 8.31 21.05 -11.17
C ARG A 155 8.89 19.64 -11.14
N TYR A 156 8.85 18.98 -9.99
CA TYR A 156 9.44 17.67 -9.76
C TYR A 156 8.42 16.57 -9.52
N ILE A 157 7.20 16.88 -9.09
CA ILE A 157 6.19 15.85 -8.81
C ILE A 157 4.89 16.06 -9.59
N ASP A 158 4.25 14.97 -9.98
CA ASP A 158 2.86 14.95 -10.43
C ASP A 158 1.97 15.01 -9.18
N GLU A 159 1.50 16.21 -8.86
CA GLU A 159 0.65 16.47 -7.69
C GLU A 159 -0.54 15.51 -7.62
N GLY A 160 -1.20 15.22 -8.75
CA GLY A 160 -2.37 14.34 -8.77
C GLY A 160 -2.04 12.92 -8.30
N THR A 161 -0.88 12.40 -8.70
CA THR A 161 -0.44 11.06 -8.25
C THR A 161 -0.06 11.04 -6.77
N PHE A 162 0.53 12.12 -6.27
CA PHE A 162 0.88 12.26 -4.85
C PHE A 162 -0.37 12.40 -3.98
N VAL A 163 -1.37 13.17 -4.43
CA VAL A 163 -2.68 13.25 -3.76
C VAL A 163 -3.35 11.88 -3.72
N ASP A 164 -3.41 11.16 -4.84
CA ASP A 164 -4.03 9.85 -4.89
C ASP A 164 -3.27 8.83 -4.01
N TYR A 165 -1.93 8.85 -4.03
CA TYR A 165 -1.12 7.97 -3.18
C TYR A 165 -1.28 8.28 -1.69
N PHE A 166 -1.33 9.56 -1.33
CA PHE A 166 -1.63 9.99 0.04
C PHE A 166 -2.99 9.45 0.48
N LEU A 167 -4.05 9.69 -0.31
CA LEU A 167 -5.40 9.28 0.05
C LEU A 167 -5.55 7.76 0.19
N ILE A 168 -4.94 6.95 -0.69
CA ILE A 168 -5.01 5.48 -0.54
C ILE A 168 -4.21 4.99 0.66
N THR A 169 -3.08 5.61 0.97
CA THR A 169 -2.25 5.22 2.12
C THR A 169 -2.96 5.61 3.42
N GLU A 170 -3.51 6.82 3.49
CA GLU A 170 -4.24 7.31 4.65
C GLU A 170 -5.55 6.55 4.87
N MET A 171 -6.40 6.38 3.84
CA MET A 171 -7.66 5.63 3.95
C MET A 171 -7.50 4.19 4.46
N THR A 172 -6.33 3.60 4.23
CA THR A 172 -6.04 2.23 4.67
C THR A 172 -5.17 2.17 5.91
N LYS A 173 -4.60 3.31 6.31
CA LYS A 173 -3.52 3.43 7.31
C LYS A 173 -2.47 2.33 7.17
N ASN A 174 -2.00 2.11 5.93
CA ASN A 174 -0.99 1.07 5.66
C ASN A 174 0.26 1.32 6.52
N PRO A 175 0.65 0.41 7.42
CA PRO A 175 1.84 0.57 8.26
C PRO A 175 3.12 0.75 7.44
N ASP A 176 3.19 0.18 6.24
CA ASP A 176 4.39 0.25 5.39
C ASP A 176 4.29 1.34 4.32
N GLY A 177 3.14 1.97 4.11
CA GLY A 177 2.85 2.80 2.92
C GLY A 177 3.76 4.02 2.69
N TYR A 178 4.66 4.33 3.62
CA TYR A 178 5.70 5.35 3.47
C TYR A 178 7.13 4.84 3.72
N ARG A 179 7.29 3.58 4.14
CA ARG A 179 8.52 3.03 4.71
C ARG A 179 9.00 1.76 4.02
N GLY A 180 8.08 0.97 3.47
CA GLY A 180 8.35 -0.27 2.76
C GLY A 180 7.43 -0.38 1.54
N SER A 181 7.82 -1.16 0.53
CA SER A 181 6.95 -1.45 -0.62
C SER A 181 6.36 -0.19 -1.31
N THR A 182 7.03 0.96 -1.19
CA THR A 182 6.47 2.27 -1.60
C THR A 182 7.02 2.63 -2.97
N TYR A 183 6.21 2.46 -4.02
CA TYR A 183 6.64 2.63 -5.40
C TYR A 183 6.55 4.07 -5.88
N TYR A 184 7.47 4.41 -6.78
CA TYR A 184 7.45 5.61 -7.60
C TYR A 184 7.83 5.27 -9.03
N TYR A 185 7.42 6.11 -9.95
CA TYR A 185 7.87 6.04 -11.34
C TYR A 185 8.06 7.43 -11.91
N LYS A 186 8.96 7.54 -12.87
CA LYS A 186 9.22 8.78 -13.58
C LYS A 186 9.28 8.48 -15.07
N ASP A 187 8.38 9.09 -15.83
CA ASP A 187 8.44 9.00 -17.29
C ASP A 187 9.49 9.96 -17.87
N ALA A 188 9.89 9.70 -19.12
CA ALA A 188 10.83 10.54 -19.83
C ALA A 188 10.28 11.98 -19.96
N GLY A 189 11.06 12.96 -19.49
CA GLY A 189 10.65 14.38 -19.49
C GLY A 189 9.49 14.75 -18.55
N GLY A 190 8.80 13.79 -17.94
CA GLY A 190 7.71 14.03 -16.99
C GLY A 190 8.19 14.20 -15.54
N PRO A 191 7.35 14.72 -14.64
CA PRO A 191 7.64 14.75 -13.21
C PRO A 191 7.57 13.34 -12.59
N LEU A 192 8.04 13.22 -11.35
CA LEU A 192 7.92 12.01 -10.53
C LEU A 192 6.46 11.75 -10.17
N ALA A 193 6.03 10.51 -10.29
CA ALA A 193 4.73 10.05 -9.86
C ALA A 193 4.84 9.07 -8.68
N ALA A 194 3.88 9.16 -7.75
CA ALA A 194 3.76 8.24 -6.62
C ALA A 194 2.85 7.04 -6.95
N GLY A 195 3.19 5.89 -6.40
CA GLY A 195 2.54 4.60 -6.65
C GLY A 195 3.22 3.78 -7.75
N PRO A 196 2.57 2.69 -8.21
CA PRO A 196 1.24 2.22 -7.83
C PRO A 196 1.19 1.64 -6.39
N ALA A 197 -0.02 1.50 -5.85
CA ALA A 197 -0.22 0.84 -4.55
C ALA A 197 0.24 -0.63 -4.59
N TRP A 198 0.90 -1.07 -3.51
CA TRP A 198 1.40 -2.43 -3.33
C TRP A 198 1.37 -2.83 -1.85
N ASP A 199 1.08 -4.11 -1.57
CA ASP A 199 1.25 -4.74 -0.24
C ASP A 199 0.46 -4.09 0.93
N TYR A 200 -0.83 -4.39 1.02
CA TYR A 200 -1.78 -3.81 1.99
C TYR A 200 -2.45 -4.87 2.89
N ASN A 201 -1.86 -6.04 3.04
CA ASN A 201 -2.36 -7.10 3.94
C ASN A 201 -2.31 -6.70 5.43
N GLU A 202 -1.41 -5.78 5.77
CA GLU A 202 -1.23 -5.28 7.14
C GLU A 202 -2.06 -4.03 7.46
N ALA A 203 -2.75 -3.50 6.46
CA ALA A 203 -3.55 -2.29 6.57
C ALA A 203 -4.89 -2.53 7.32
N TYR A 204 -5.68 -1.48 7.46
CA TYR A 204 -7.04 -1.47 7.99
C TYR A 204 -7.15 -1.98 9.44
N GLY A 205 -6.38 -1.38 10.34
CA GLY A 205 -6.50 -1.71 11.75
C GLY A 205 -5.79 -3.00 12.17
N TYR A 206 -5.05 -3.64 11.25
CA TYR A 206 -4.52 -4.98 11.48
C TYR A 206 -3.16 -4.98 12.18
N CYS A 207 -2.12 -4.42 11.56
CA CYS A 207 -0.79 -4.34 12.14
C CYS A 207 -0.54 -2.93 12.71
N CYS A 208 0.28 -2.85 13.75
CA CYS A 208 0.60 -1.61 14.47
C CYS A 208 1.66 -0.73 13.79
N GLY A 209 2.34 -1.24 12.77
CA GLY A 209 3.61 -0.69 12.31
C GLY A 209 4.76 -1.03 13.27
N TYR A 210 5.97 -1.13 12.74
CA TYR A 210 7.22 -1.37 13.47
C TYR A 210 7.38 -0.42 14.68
N PRO A 211 8.16 -0.81 15.71
CA PRO A 211 7.78 -0.66 17.12
C PRO A 211 7.69 0.81 17.53
N ILE A 212 6.47 1.29 17.54
CA ILE A 212 6.11 2.53 18.22
C ILE A 212 5.91 2.21 19.70
N GLU A 213 6.62 2.92 20.57
CA GLU A 213 6.40 2.86 22.02
C GLU A 213 4.92 3.18 22.33
N GLY A 214 4.25 2.32 23.12
CA GLY A 214 2.79 2.29 23.32
C GLY A 214 2.07 1.05 22.75
N TYR A 215 2.75 0.23 21.95
CA TYR A 215 2.23 -1.03 21.40
C TYR A 215 1.68 -2.02 22.45
N GLN A 216 2.30 -2.10 23.63
CA GLN A 216 1.85 -3.02 24.69
C GLN A 216 0.48 -2.63 25.29
N ASN A 217 -0.10 -1.49 24.90
CA ASN A 217 -1.39 -0.96 25.38
C ASN A 217 -2.42 -0.78 24.24
N ASN A 218 -2.54 -1.73 23.30
CA ASN A 218 -3.58 -1.71 22.24
C ASN A 218 -3.59 -0.46 21.33
N GLY A 219 -2.47 0.27 21.22
CA GLY A 219 -2.39 1.45 20.35
C GLY A 219 -2.98 2.74 20.93
N GLU A 220 -3.19 2.83 22.25
CA GLU A 220 -3.53 4.10 22.91
C GLU A 220 -2.43 5.17 22.68
N SER A 221 -2.83 6.34 22.18
CA SER A 221 -1.99 7.54 22.03
C SER A 221 -2.49 8.64 22.97
N THR A 222 -1.59 9.34 23.67
CA THR A 222 -1.89 10.45 24.58
C THR A 222 -1.73 11.84 23.94
N GLY A 223 -1.50 11.94 22.63
CA GLY A 223 -1.19 13.22 21.98
C GLY A 223 -1.14 13.21 20.44
N ILE A 224 -0.79 14.39 19.90
CA ILE A 224 -0.96 14.95 18.53
C ILE A 224 -0.24 14.18 17.39
N SER A 225 0.57 13.16 17.68
CA SER A 225 1.21 12.33 16.65
C SER A 225 0.24 11.38 15.94
N GLY A 226 0.62 10.95 14.73
CA GLY A 226 -0.17 10.06 13.88
C GLY A 226 -0.80 8.90 14.65
N GLY A 227 -2.07 8.66 14.39
CA GLY A 227 -2.82 7.63 15.11
C GLY A 227 -2.25 6.25 14.81
N SER A 228 -2.22 5.37 15.81
CA SER A 228 -1.84 3.95 15.62
C SER A 228 -2.57 3.37 14.41
N ALA A 229 -1.90 2.58 13.57
CA ALA A 229 -2.53 1.92 12.42
C ALA A 229 -3.74 1.05 12.81
N ILE A 230 -3.85 0.67 14.09
CA ILE A 230 -5.00 -0.02 14.70
C ILE A 230 -6.22 0.91 14.85
N SER A 231 -6.01 2.15 15.29
CA SER A 231 -7.09 3.10 15.53
C SER A 231 -7.72 3.56 14.20
N PRO A 232 -9.06 3.67 14.11
CA PRO A 232 -9.73 4.29 12.97
C PRO A 232 -9.57 5.82 12.96
N GLU A 233 -8.84 6.40 13.91
CA GLU A 233 -8.58 7.84 13.96
C GLU A 233 -7.09 8.15 13.78
N GLY A 234 -6.80 9.35 13.29
CA GLY A 234 -5.46 9.88 13.13
C GLY A 234 -4.83 9.54 11.78
N TRP A 235 -4.03 10.47 11.29
CA TRP A 235 -3.27 10.33 10.06
C TRP A 235 -2.05 9.43 10.26
N ARG A 236 -1.59 8.78 9.19
CA ARG A 236 -0.44 7.88 9.13
C ARG A 236 0.84 8.62 8.76
N TYR A 237 0.78 9.65 7.92
CA TYR A 237 1.98 10.36 7.43
C TYR A 237 2.74 11.13 8.51
N ASN A 238 2.13 11.46 9.65
CA ASN A 238 2.74 12.19 10.75
C ASN A 238 3.16 11.28 11.92
N ILE A 239 3.39 10.00 11.68
CA ILE A 239 3.64 9.03 12.76
C ILE A 239 4.93 9.32 13.55
N CYS A 240 6.00 9.81 12.89
CA CYS A 240 7.25 10.16 13.56
C CYS A 240 7.41 11.65 13.86
N ILE A 241 6.31 12.43 13.84
CA ILE A 241 6.36 13.81 14.35
C ILE A 241 6.81 13.82 15.83
N ASP A 242 6.40 12.80 16.59
CA ASP A 242 6.92 12.51 17.92
C ASP A 242 8.14 11.60 17.79
N ARG A 243 9.34 12.21 17.69
CA ARG A 243 10.60 11.48 17.45
C ARG A 243 10.90 10.39 18.47
N GLU A 244 10.42 10.55 19.70
CA GLU A 244 10.56 9.55 20.77
C GLU A 244 9.81 8.24 20.46
N ARG A 245 8.86 8.26 19.52
CA ARG A 245 8.10 7.08 19.10
C ARG A 245 8.77 6.27 17.99
N CYS A 246 9.76 6.83 17.29
CA CYS A 246 10.47 6.17 16.17
C CYS A 246 11.94 5.89 16.52
N VAL A 247 12.16 5.14 17.61
CA VAL A 247 13.50 4.87 18.17
C VAL A 247 14.27 3.78 17.40
N VAL A 248 13.56 2.80 16.83
CA VAL A 248 14.16 1.62 16.21
C VAL A 248 14.48 1.83 14.73
N ASP A 249 13.73 2.69 14.06
CA ASP A 249 13.95 3.08 12.67
C ASP A 249 13.61 4.57 12.55
N PRO A 250 14.61 5.46 12.78
CA PRO A 250 14.42 6.90 12.94
C PRO A 250 14.13 7.62 11.62
N ASP A 251 14.35 6.96 10.48
CA ASP A 251 14.06 7.53 9.18
C ASP A 251 12.57 7.26 8.87
N ASP A 252 11.76 8.33 8.85
CA ASP A 252 10.33 8.27 8.49
C ASP A 252 10.13 7.95 6.99
N GLY A 253 11.18 7.45 6.33
CA GLY A 253 11.22 7.10 4.92
C GLY A 253 10.71 8.23 4.04
N THR A 254 9.73 7.91 3.21
CA THR A 254 9.12 8.86 2.28
C THR A 254 7.94 9.62 2.87
N SER A 255 7.54 9.35 4.13
CA SER A 255 6.45 10.10 4.77
C SER A 255 6.83 11.57 4.92
N GLN A 256 8.13 11.87 5.06
CA GLN A 256 8.66 13.22 5.12
C GLN A 256 8.27 14.06 3.90
N TYR A 257 8.05 13.43 2.74
CA TYR A 257 7.56 14.12 1.55
C TYR A 257 6.14 14.64 1.78
N PHE A 258 5.27 13.77 2.29
CA PHE A 258 3.88 14.10 2.60
C PHE A 258 3.77 15.03 3.80
N MET A 259 4.66 14.95 4.79
CA MET A 259 4.74 15.94 5.86
C MET A 259 4.98 17.35 5.31
N MET A 260 5.90 17.50 4.36
CA MET A 260 6.18 18.80 3.74
C MET A 260 5.04 19.26 2.82
N LEU A 261 4.47 18.36 2.01
CA LEU A 261 3.32 18.68 1.16
C LEU A 261 2.10 19.10 1.97
N MET A 262 1.85 18.47 3.11
CA MET A 262 0.74 18.82 4.00
C MET A 262 0.95 20.13 4.78
N LEU A 263 2.09 20.83 4.62
CA LEU A 263 2.22 22.23 5.05
C LEU A 263 1.66 23.22 4.01
N ASP A 264 1.50 22.79 2.76
CA ASP A 264 0.99 23.62 1.67
C ASP A 264 -0.56 23.64 1.67
N PRO A 265 -1.20 24.80 1.89
CA PRO A 265 -2.66 24.90 1.89
C PRO A 265 -3.31 24.49 0.57
N GLU A 266 -2.61 24.65 -0.57
CA GLU A 266 -3.15 24.28 -1.86
C GLU A 266 -3.10 22.76 -2.09
N PHE A 267 -2.05 22.08 -1.58
CA PHE A 267 -2.01 20.62 -1.56
C PHE A 267 -3.10 20.04 -0.64
N GLN A 268 -3.30 20.62 0.56
CA GLN A 268 -4.40 20.25 1.45
C GLN A 268 -5.76 20.40 0.77
N ALA A 269 -5.96 21.48 0.01
CA ALA A 269 -7.18 21.69 -0.76
C ALA A 269 -7.36 20.65 -1.87
N SER A 270 -6.29 20.28 -2.58
CA SER A 270 -6.30 19.18 -3.57
C SER A 270 -6.68 17.84 -2.93
N VAL A 271 -6.11 17.52 -1.76
CA VAL A 271 -6.47 16.33 -0.97
C VAL A 271 -7.94 16.33 -0.57
N ALA A 272 -8.45 17.43 0.00
CA ALA A 272 -9.84 17.55 0.42
C ALA A 272 -10.81 17.43 -0.76
N GLY A 273 -10.53 18.11 -1.88
CA GLY A 273 -11.36 18.06 -3.08
C GLY A 273 -11.40 16.66 -3.69
N ARG A 274 -10.23 16.01 -3.80
CA ARG A 274 -10.12 14.66 -4.34
C ARG A 274 -10.81 13.62 -3.44
N TRP A 275 -10.70 13.76 -2.11
CA TRP A 275 -11.42 12.94 -1.16
C TRP A 275 -12.94 13.06 -1.35
N GLN A 276 -13.47 14.28 -1.43
CA GLN A 276 -14.91 14.51 -1.63
C GLN A 276 -15.42 13.90 -2.94
N GLU A 277 -14.66 14.01 -4.03
CA GLU A 277 -14.98 13.37 -5.31
C GLU A 277 -15.09 11.84 -5.17
N LEU A 278 -14.08 11.21 -4.57
CA LEU A 278 -14.03 9.76 -4.39
C LEU A 278 -15.16 9.28 -3.47
N ARG A 279 -15.43 10.00 -2.38
CA ARG A 279 -16.47 9.68 -1.40
C ARG A 279 -17.88 9.85 -1.94
N ALA A 280 -18.10 10.78 -2.87
CA ALA A 280 -19.35 10.91 -3.61
C ALA A 280 -19.57 9.79 -4.64
N GLY A 281 -18.53 9.00 -4.95
CA GLY A 281 -18.57 7.94 -5.95
C GLY A 281 -17.99 6.62 -5.43
N PRO A 282 -16.89 6.14 -6.03
CA PRO A 282 -16.43 4.77 -5.85
C PRO A 282 -15.98 4.43 -4.43
N TRP A 283 -15.59 5.43 -3.65
CA TRP A 283 -15.14 5.25 -2.27
C TRP A 283 -16.26 5.55 -1.27
N SER A 284 -17.53 5.63 -1.68
CA SER A 284 -18.63 5.76 -0.72
C SER A 284 -18.60 4.60 0.29
N THR A 285 -19.05 4.83 1.52
CA THR A 285 -19.01 3.78 2.55
C THR A 285 -19.78 2.54 2.11
N GLY A 286 -20.92 2.74 1.42
CA GLY A 286 -21.71 1.66 0.84
C GLY A 286 -20.95 0.88 -0.24
N SER A 287 -20.18 1.57 -1.10
CA SER A 287 -19.36 0.92 -2.13
C SER A 287 -18.23 0.09 -1.53
N MET A 288 -17.51 0.64 -0.55
CA MET A 288 -16.37 -0.04 0.08
C MET A 288 -16.81 -1.25 0.89
N VAL A 289 -17.78 -1.07 1.80
CA VAL A 289 -18.33 -2.16 2.62
C VAL A 289 -19.07 -3.17 1.75
N GLY A 290 -19.81 -2.72 0.74
CA GLY A 290 -20.50 -3.60 -0.20
C GLY A 290 -19.55 -4.53 -0.97
N LEU A 291 -18.34 -4.07 -1.30
CA LEU A 291 -17.31 -4.92 -1.89
C LEU A 291 -16.82 -5.99 -0.89
N VAL A 292 -16.57 -5.61 0.36
CA VAL A 292 -16.16 -6.56 1.42
C VAL A 292 -17.23 -7.63 1.64
N GLU A 293 -18.51 -7.25 1.77
CA GLU A 293 -19.62 -8.19 1.91
C GLU A 293 -19.80 -9.09 0.68
N GLY A 294 -19.60 -8.54 -0.52
CA GLY A 294 -19.60 -9.33 -1.75
C GLY A 294 -18.51 -10.41 -1.75
N LEU A 295 -17.29 -10.04 -1.35
CA LEU A 295 -16.17 -10.97 -1.23
C LEU A 295 -16.42 -12.01 -0.14
N LYS A 296 -16.97 -11.62 1.01
CA LYS A 296 -17.39 -12.52 2.09
C LYS A 296 -18.35 -13.59 1.59
N GLY A 297 -19.36 -13.21 0.79
CA GLY A 297 -20.23 -14.18 0.13
C GLY A 297 -19.48 -15.09 -0.85
N GLN A 298 -18.62 -14.49 -1.68
CA GLN A 298 -17.91 -15.18 -2.76
C GLN A 298 -16.93 -16.24 -2.26
N ILE A 299 -16.14 -15.94 -1.21
CA ILE A 299 -15.03 -16.81 -0.78
C ILE A 299 -15.38 -17.67 0.43
N ARG A 300 -16.60 -17.60 0.98
CA ARG A 300 -17.01 -18.30 2.20
C ARG A 300 -16.56 -19.76 2.26
N GLU A 301 -16.87 -20.55 1.24
CA GLU A 301 -16.56 -21.98 1.23
C GLU A 301 -15.04 -22.24 1.21
N ALA A 302 -14.29 -21.43 0.46
CA ALA A 302 -12.83 -21.52 0.40
C ALA A 302 -12.19 -21.02 1.71
N ALA A 303 -12.78 -20.02 2.37
CA ALA A 303 -12.35 -19.53 3.66
C ALA A 303 -12.46 -20.62 4.74
N LEU A 304 -13.58 -21.33 4.81
CA LEU A 304 -13.76 -22.46 5.73
C LEU A 304 -12.74 -23.56 5.50
N ARG A 305 -12.50 -23.93 4.23
CA ARG A 305 -11.43 -24.88 3.89
C ARG A 305 -10.06 -24.39 4.32
N ASN A 306 -9.77 -23.10 4.14
CA ASN A 306 -8.50 -22.50 4.54
C ASN A 306 -8.30 -22.53 6.05
N TYR A 307 -9.28 -22.04 6.82
CA TYR A 307 -9.23 -22.04 8.28
C TYR A 307 -9.09 -23.46 8.83
N LYS A 308 -9.85 -24.42 8.28
CA LYS A 308 -9.74 -25.83 8.67
C LYS A 308 -8.37 -26.43 8.35
N ARG A 309 -7.83 -26.15 7.16
CA ARG A 309 -6.51 -26.65 6.73
C ARG A 309 -5.38 -26.11 7.60
N TRP A 310 -5.45 -24.83 7.95
CA TRP A 310 -4.39 -24.10 8.63
C TRP A 310 -4.72 -23.76 10.09
N HIS A 311 -5.62 -24.51 10.74
CA HIS A 311 -6.10 -24.20 12.09
C HIS A 311 -5.01 -24.23 13.18
N GLU A 312 -3.91 -24.93 12.94
CA GLU A 312 -2.75 -24.97 13.85
C GLU A 312 -1.79 -23.79 13.63
N ALA A 313 -2.02 -22.96 12.60
CA ALA A 313 -1.19 -21.79 12.34
C ALA A 313 -1.38 -20.77 13.47
N PRO A 314 -0.29 -20.28 14.11
CA PRO A 314 -0.38 -19.31 15.21
C PRO A 314 -1.18 -18.04 14.86
N LEU A 315 -1.20 -17.69 13.58
CA LEU A 315 -1.84 -16.48 13.07
C LEU A 315 -3.36 -16.63 12.93
N LEU A 316 -3.91 -17.85 12.91
CA LEU A 316 -5.35 -18.13 12.87
C LEU A 316 -5.87 -18.54 14.25
N GLU A 317 -5.60 -17.69 15.25
CA GLU A 317 -6.07 -17.93 16.62
C GLU A 317 -7.59 -18.15 16.66
N GLY A 318 -8.01 -19.20 17.36
CA GLY A 318 -9.43 -19.59 17.45
C GLY A 318 -9.93 -20.45 16.30
N ALA A 319 -9.16 -20.64 15.21
CA ALA A 319 -9.50 -21.61 14.18
C ALA A 319 -9.45 -23.04 14.71
N THR A 320 -10.33 -23.90 14.17
CA THR A 320 -10.45 -25.31 14.58
C THR A 320 -10.67 -26.21 13.36
N THR A 321 -10.94 -27.50 13.58
CA THR A 321 -11.38 -28.43 12.52
C THR A 321 -12.88 -28.39 12.25
N ASP A 322 -13.64 -27.63 13.05
CA ASP A 322 -15.09 -27.48 12.97
C ASP A 322 -15.49 -26.27 12.10
N ASP A 323 -16.39 -26.51 11.16
CA ASP A 323 -16.75 -25.51 10.15
C ASP A 323 -17.63 -24.39 10.73
N GLU A 324 -18.47 -24.67 11.73
CA GLU A 324 -19.32 -23.66 12.39
C GLU A 324 -18.47 -22.68 13.21
N SER A 325 -17.52 -23.22 13.98
CA SER A 325 -16.56 -22.43 14.75
C SER A 325 -15.68 -21.57 13.84
N ASN A 326 -15.14 -22.13 12.76
CA ASN A 326 -14.35 -21.39 11.78
C ASN A 326 -15.16 -20.29 11.08
N LEU A 327 -16.43 -20.56 10.77
CA LEU A 327 -17.32 -19.57 10.18
C LEU A 327 -17.49 -18.37 11.13
N ALA A 328 -17.69 -18.63 12.42
CA ALA A 328 -17.85 -17.57 13.41
C ALA A 328 -16.58 -16.71 13.53
N VAL A 329 -15.41 -17.33 13.65
CA VAL A 329 -14.11 -16.62 13.75
C VAL A 329 -13.85 -15.78 12.50
N TRP A 330 -13.95 -16.38 11.31
CA TRP A 330 -13.68 -15.66 10.07
C TRP A 330 -14.70 -14.54 9.83
N THR A 331 -15.99 -14.79 10.10
CA THR A 331 -17.04 -13.76 10.00
C THR A 331 -16.73 -12.57 10.90
N PHE A 332 -16.31 -12.82 12.14
CA PHE A 332 -15.91 -11.78 13.07
C PHE A 332 -14.75 -10.92 12.54
N GLU A 333 -13.71 -11.53 11.96
CA GLU A 333 -12.57 -10.82 11.40
C GLU A 333 -12.97 -9.95 10.18
N VAL A 334 -13.87 -10.45 9.33
CA VAL A 334 -14.39 -9.69 8.18
C VAL A 334 -15.30 -8.54 8.63
N ASP A 335 -16.16 -8.76 9.62
CA ASP A 335 -17.05 -7.73 10.16
C ASP A 335 -16.25 -6.62 10.85
N LYS A 336 -15.23 -6.99 11.64
CA LYS A 336 -14.29 -6.04 12.25
C LYS A 336 -13.58 -5.18 11.19
N PHE A 337 -13.14 -5.79 10.09
CA PHE A 337 -12.53 -5.06 8.97
C PHE A 337 -13.52 -4.08 8.31
N ALA A 338 -14.74 -4.52 8.03
CA ALA A 338 -15.78 -3.66 7.45
C ALA A 338 -16.17 -2.48 8.37
N ASP A 339 -16.23 -2.73 9.69
CA ASP A 339 -16.49 -1.72 10.70
C ASP A 339 -15.35 -0.69 10.76
N TRP A 340 -14.09 -1.15 10.77
CA TRP A 340 -12.93 -0.26 10.73
C TRP A 340 -12.94 0.65 9.49
N VAL A 341 -13.22 0.10 8.30
CA VAL A 341 -13.32 0.88 7.06
C VAL A 341 -14.40 1.95 7.16
N ARG A 342 -15.54 1.63 7.79
CA ARG A 342 -16.64 2.57 7.99
C ARG A 342 -16.24 3.70 8.95
N GLU A 343 -15.66 3.35 10.08
CA GLU A 343 -15.26 4.30 11.12
C GLU A 343 -14.17 5.24 10.62
N HIS A 344 -13.13 4.71 9.96
CA HIS A 344 -12.02 5.51 9.48
C HIS A 344 -12.42 6.45 8.34
N ALA A 345 -13.23 5.97 7.38
CA ALA A 345 -13.76 6.85 6.33
C ALA A 345 -14.60 8.00 6.93
N ALA A 346 -15.43 7.73 7.94
CA ALA A 346 -16.21 8.75 8.62
C ALA A 346 -15.32 9.74 9.40
N TRP A 347 -14.22 9.26 9.98
CA TRP A 347 -13.24 10.12 10.63
C TRP A 347 -12.56 11.06 9.62
N ILE A 348 -12.09 10.54 8.48
CA ILE A 348 -11.50 11.36 7.41
C ILE A 348 -12.53 12.37 6.87
N ASP A 349 -13.79 11.95 6.67
CA ASP A 349 -14.88 12.85 6.29
C ASP A 349 -14.95 14.04 7.28
N GLY A 350 -14.84 13.77 8.59
CA GLY A 350 -14.77 14.81 9.63
C GLY A 350 -13.55 15.73 9.51
N GLN A 351 -12.37 15.20 9.19
CA GLN A 351 -11.14 16.00 9.08
C GLN A 351 -11.10 16.90 7.83
N LEU A 352 -11.63 16.40 6.70
CA LEU A 352 -11.56 17.07 5.40
C LEU A 352 -12.85 17.87 5.04
N THR A 353 -13.84 17.90 5.94
CA THR A 353 -15.04 18.77 5.82
C THR A 353 -14.93 20.05 6.63
N SER A 354 -14.15 20.06 7.71
CA SER A 354 -13.66 21.29 8.33
C SER A 354 -12.73 22.00 7.35
N SER A 355 -13.07 23.22 6.93
CA SER A 355 -12.12 24.09 6.23
C SER A 355 -10.79 24.12 7.00
N PRO A 356 -9.64 24.27 6.32
CA PRO A 356 -8.33 24.38 6.98
C PRO A 356 -8.28 25.65 7.82
N GLY A 357 -8.84 25.57 9.03
CA GLY A 357 -8.61 26.48 10.12
C GLY A 357 -7.47 25.90 10.92
N LEU A 358 -6.26 26.34 10.60
CA LEU A 358 -5.04 26.10 11.36
C LEU A 358 -5.30 26.27 12.86
N GLY A 359 -5.11 25.18 13.61
CA GLY A 359 -5.02 25.15 15.06
C GLY A 359 -3.86 24.27 15.46
#